data_AF-A0A414JBL3-F1
#
_entry.id   AF-A0A414JBL3-F1
#
_cell.length_a   1.000
_cell.length_b   1.000
_cell.length_c   1.000
_cell.angle_alpha   90.00
_cell.angle_beta   90.00
_cell.angle_gamma   90.00
#
_symmetry.space_group_name_H-M   'P 1'
#
loop_
_entity.id
_entity.type
_entity.pdbx_description
1 polymer ?
#
loop_
_entity_poly.entity_id
_entity_poly.type
_entity_poly.pdbx_seq_one_letter_code
_entity_poly.pdbx_strand_id
1 'polypeptide(L)'
;MKINNKEFREWTADDLQVLLNNDAYRENNFIDYKVNFAPLIDKDKKREKQAEFRNDVCSFANADGGYIFFGIGESSGAASILAGISISNIDRFELDRRNELQAIRPTVPEVDFSFISIQDDKYVVVLHIQRGLYKPYITEEPEGQFHFYIRHGNKKQAMSYTEIRNGFLNAAMLSEDIKSFRKERLEEHITEAKKPFALVQIIPATFRSDYVPMYDMYREGKLDFDDLFNGMIRDRAVPNVDGVYFPDYSKLRDFEKLQIFNNGTVELKIDFEIREQNSKSQQLKTERYLIIFDFVEELKNLIYGTSTMYQKLGRSTAMYVCVTIVGCKDLWNYTANAYGANTPTKVDRNQIVCMPIEIRNIQDDQQVREGIENCIRMTKYSLGIRK
;
A
#
# COMPACT_ATOMS: atom_id res chain seq x y z
N MET A 1 14.83 -7.04 9.68
CA MET A 1 16.03 -7.57 10.38
C MET A 1 17.12 -7.77 9.35
N LYS A 2 18.39 -7.50 9.69
CA LYS A 2 19.55 -7.87 8.85
C LYS A 2 20.39 -8.91 9.57
N ILE A 3 20.93 -9.86 8.81
CA ILE A 3 21.93 -10.83 9.27
C ILE A 3 23.16 -10.62 8.40
N ASN A 4 24.33 -10.43 9.01
CA ASN A 4 25.59 -10.12 8.30
C ASN A 4 25.45 -8.95 7.30
N ASN A 5 24.68 -7.91 7.66
CA ASN A 5 24.34 -6.75 6.81
C ASN A 5 23.57 -7.06 5.52
N LYS A 6 23.09 -8.30 5.34
CA LYS A 6 22.29 -8.72 4.20
C LYS A 6 20.80 -8.64 4.49
N GLU A 7 20.02 -8.37 3.45
CA GLU A 7 18.55 -8.37 3.52
C GLU A 7 17.99 -9.80 3.53
N PHE A 8 16.75 -9.95 3.98
CA PHE A 8 16.04 -11.23 4.13
C PHE A 8 16.13 -12.18 2.91
N ARG A 9 16.14 -11.64 1.68
CA ARG A 9 16.18 -12.43 0.44
C ARG A 9 17.60 -12.86 0.04
N GLU A 10 18.62 -12.36 0.72
CA GLU A 10 20.04 -12.57 0.38
C GLU A 10 20.75 -13.51 1.35
N TRP A 11 20.04 -14.00 2.39
CA TRP A 11 20.63 -14.88 3.39
C TRP A 11 20.97 -16.24 2.82
N THR A 12 22.14 -16.74 3.20
CA THR A 12 22.65 -18.07 2.87
C THR A 12 22.72 -18.94 4.12
N ALA A 13 22.98 -20.25 3.95
CA ALA A 13 23.16 -21.16 5.09
C ALA A 13 24.27 -20.71 6.04
N ASP A 14 25.36 -20.16 5.50
CA ASP A 14 26.47 -19.63 6.29
C ASP A 14 26.06 -18.39 7.10
N ASP A 15 25.18 -17.55 6.55
CA ASP A 15 24.68 -16.39 7.27
C ASP A 15 23.82 -16.79 8.47
N LEU A 16 23.01 -17.84 8.31
CA LEU A 16 22.15 -18.34 9.39
C LEU A 16 22.93 -18.95 10.56
N GLN A 17 24.21 -19.30 10.40
CA GLN A 17 25.03 -19.82 11.50
C GLN A 17 25.13 -18.83 12.66
N VAL A 18 25.06 -17.52 12.38
CA VAL A 18 25.11 -16.44 13.39
C VAL A 18 23.89 -16.48 14.34
N LEU A 19 22.80 -17.13 13.95
CA LEU A 19 21.63 -17.32 14.80
C LEU A 19 21.90 -18.32 15.93
N LEU A 20 22.74 -19.33 15.68
CA LEU A 20 22.96 -20.44 16.62
C LEU A 20 23.68 -19.97 17.88
N ASN A 21 23.12 -20.32 19.05
CA ASN A 21 23.64 -19.97 20.37
C ASN A 21 23.90 -18.46 20.57
N ASN A 22 23.17 -17.61 19.84
CA ASN A 22 23.32 -16.16 19.91
C ASN A 22 22.07 -15.53 20.53
N ASP A 23 22.21 -15.01 21.75
CA ASP A 23 21.11 -14.41 22.51
C ASP A 23 20.49 -13.18 21.84
N ALA A 24 21.22 -12.49 20.95
CA ALA A 24 20.67 -11.37 20.18
C ALA A 24 19.51 -11.80 19.25
N TYR A 25 19.48 -13.08 18.87
CA TYR A 25 18.46 -13.67 18.01
C TYR A 25 17.56 -14.66 18.75
N ARG A 26 17.54 -14.60 20.09
CA ARG A 26 16.60 -15.39 20.91
C ARG A 26 15.16 -15.04 20.51
N GLU A 27 14.28 -16.03 20.55
CA GLU A 27 12.85 -15.85 20.31
C GLU A 27 12.29 -14.69 21.12
N ASN A 28 11.51 -13.87 20.43
CA ASN A 28 10.93 -12.65 20.96
C ASN A 28 9.71 -12.25 20.13
N ASN A 29 9.25 -11.01 20.27
CA ASN A 29 8.09 -10.47 19.54
C ASN A 29 8.22 -10.60 18.01
N PHE A 30 9.44 -10.70 17.49
CA PHE A 30 9.76 -10.64 16.07
C PHE A 30 10.39 -11.92 15.53
N ILE A 31 10.77 -12.89 16.37
CA ILE A 31 11.47 -14.11 15.96
C ILE A 31 10.82 -15.34 16.60
N ASP A 32 10.53 -16.35 15.79
CA ASP A 32 10.04 -17.68 16.18
C ASP A 32 10.84 -18.77 15.46
N TYR A 33 11.24 -19.82 16.16
CA TYR A 33 11.93 -20.97 15.58
C TYR A 33 11.04 -22.21 15.63
N LYS A 34 10.99 -22.94 14.52
CA LYS A 34 10.25 -24.20 14.41
C LYS A 34 11.12 -25.24 13.70
N VAL A 35 11.26 -26.41 14.31
CA VAL A 35 12.07 -27.50 13.73
C VAL A 35 11.52 -27.97 12.37
N ASN A 36 10.20 -27.98 12.20
CA ASN A 36 9.57 -28.46 10.97
C ASN A 36 8.20 -27.79 10.73
N PHE A 37 7.62 -28.01 9.54
CA PHE A 37 6.22 -27.74 9.27
C PHE A 37 5.38 -28.91 9.77
N ALA A 38 4.73 -28.73 10.92
CA ALA A 38 3.92 -29.76 11.55
C ALA A 38 2.89 -30.44 10.61
N PRO A 39 2.22 -29.75 9.65
CA PRO A 39 1.31 -30.39 8.70
C PRO A 39 1.95 -31.43 7.76
N LEU A 40 3.27 -31.41 7.57
CA LEU A 40 3.98 -32.38 6.75
C LEU A 40 4.24 -33.70 7.49
N ILE A 41 4.43 -33.62 8.81
CA ILE A 41 4.79 -34.77 9.65
C ILE A 41 3.53 -35.47 10.15
N ASP A 42 2.60 -34.71 10.71
CA ASP A 42 1.42 -35.25 11.38
C ASP A 42 0.22 -35.27 10.42
N LYS A 43 0.21 -36.27 9.54
CA LYS A 43 -0.83 -36.41 8.50
C LYS A 43 -2.22 -36.61 9.10
N ASP A 44 -2.31 -37.24 10.27
CA ASP A 44 -3.57 -37.52 10.95
C ASP A 44 -4.18 -36.25 11.56
N LYS A 45 -3.34 -35.31 11.99
CA LYS A 45 -3.76 -33.99 12.52
C LYS A 45 -3.53 -32.83 11.56
N LYS A 46 -3.45 -33.12 10.25
CA LYS A 46 -3.12 -32.12 9.23
C LYS A 46 -3.93 -30.82 9.35
N ARG A 47 -5.25 -30.92 9.55
CA ARG A 47 -6.14 -29.74 9.66
C ARG A 47 -5.83 -28.88 10.89
N GLU A 48 -5.62 -29.51 12.04
CA GLU A 48 -5.26 -28.84 13.29
C GLU A 48 -3.90 -28.14 13.13
N LYS A 49 -2.93 -28.79 12.49
CA LYS A 49 -1.62 -28.18 12.23
C LYS A 49 -1.66 -27.06 11.21
N GLN A 50 -2.54 -27.15 10.22
CA GLN A 50 -2.80 -26.03 9.30
C GLN A 50 -3.43 -24.84 10.04
N ALA A 51 -4.35 -25.10 10.98
CA ALA A 51 -4.90 -24.07 11.85
C ALA A 51 -3.83 -23.41 12.71
N GLU A 52 -2.95 -24.19 13.32
CA GLU A 52 -1.83 -23.70 14.12
C GLU A 52 -0.92 -22.77 13.31
N PHE A 53 -0.59 -23.17 12.07
CA PHE A 53 0.19 -22.36 11.13
C PHE A 53 -0.49 -21.02 10.80
N ARG A 54 -1.79 -21.03 10.46
CA ARG A 54 -2.56 -19.80 10.23
C ARG A 54 -2.57 -18.91 11.47
N ASN A 55 -2.77 -19.51 12.65
CA ASN A 55 -2.81 -18.79 13.92
C ASN A 55 -1.47 -18.13 14.25
N ASP A 56 -0.34 -18.77 13.94
CA ASP A 56 0.98 -18.17 14.08
C ASP A 56 1.12 -16.94 13.17
N VAL A 57 0.77 -17.06 11.90
CA VAL A 57 0.82 -15.93 10.95
C VAL A 57 -0.09 -14.78 11.38
N CYS A 58 -1.34 -15.07 11.79
CA CYS A 58 -2.24 -14.06 12.33
C CYS A 58 -1.66 -13.35 13.57
N SER A 59 -1.01 -14.10 14.46
CA SER A 59 -0.46 -13.52 15.70
C SER A 59 0.64 -12.49 15.43
N PHE A 60 1.50 -12.75 14.44
CA PHE A 60 2.53 -11.82 13.99
C PHE A 60 1.92 -10.61 13.25
N ALA A 61 0.98 -10.86 12.33
CA ALA A 61 0.29 -9.79 11.61
C ALA A 61 -0.47 -8.85 12.57
N ASN A 62 -1.07 -9.37 13.64
CA ASN A 62 -1.74 -8.58 14.68
C ASN A 62 -0.78 -7.85 15.63
N ALA A 63 0.44 -8.35 15.79
CA ALA A 63 1.54 -7.68 16.48
C ALA A 63 2.28 -6.74 15.51
N ASP A 64 3.60 -6.61 15.65
CA ASP A 64 4.41 -5.71 14.83
C ASP A 64 5.07 -6.41 13.62
N GLY A 65 4.56 -7.58 13.21
CA GLY A 65 5.20 -8.43 12.20
C GLY A 65 6.43 -9.15 12.76
N GLY A 66 7.18 -9.83 11.90
CA GLY A 66 8.38 -10.57 12.29
C GLY A 66 8.75 -11.71 11.34
N TYR A 67 9.56 -12.63 11.85
CA TYR A 67 10.15 -13.75 11.14
C TYR A 67 9.83 -15.07 11.83
N ILE A 68 9.38 -16.05 11.05
CA ILE A 68 9.27 -17.44 11.50
C ILE A 68 10.28 -18.26 10.71
N PHE A 69 11.19 -18.92 11.42
CA PHE A 69 12.22 -19.78 10.85
C PHE A 69 11.80 -21.24 11.00
N PHE A 70 11.48 -21.88 9.89
CA PHE A 70 11.21 -23.31 9.84
C PHE A 70 12.46 -24.08 9.42
N GLY A 71 12.74 -25.20 10.08
CA GLY A 71 13.98 -25.97 9.90
C GLY A 71 15.08 -25.57 10.89
N ILE A 72 14.75 -24.76 11.89
CA ILE A 72 15.67 -24.40 12.98
C ILE A 72 15.09 -24.90 14.30
N GLY A 73 15.87 -25.69 15.03
CA GLY A 73 15.53 -26.08 16.39
C GLY A 73 15.91 -25.00 17.39
N GLU A 74 15.20 -24.95 18.50
CA GLU A 74 15.51 -24.06 19.62
C GLU A 74 15.81 -24.86 20.90
N SER A 75 16.55 -24.23 21.81
CA SER A 75 16.63 -24.65 23.20
C SER A 75 16.51 -23.42 24.10
N SER A 76 15.46 -23.40 24.93
CA SER A 76 15.14 -22.26 25.80
C SER A 76 14.98 -20.93 25.04
N GLY A 77 14.44 -20.99 23.83
CA GLY A 77 14.21 -19.87 22.92
C GLY A 77 15.43 -19.43 22.12
N ALA A 78 16.62 -19.99 22.34
CA ALA A 78 17.80 -19.71 21.51
C ALA A 78 17.89 -20.74 20.38
N ALA A 79 18.21 -20.32 19.16
CA ALA A 79 18.43 -21.25 18.06
C ALA A 79 19.58 -22.22 18.40
N SER A 80 19.33 -23.51 18.27
CA SER A 80 20.24 -24.57 18.70
C SER A 80 20.81 -25.37 17.53
N ILE A 81 20.03 -25.58 16.46
CA ILE A 81 20.46 -26.39 15.31
C ILE A 81 19.73 -26.00 14.02
N LEU A 82 20.46 -25.97 12.90
CA LEU A 82 19.87 -25.92 11.56
C LEU A 82 19.51 -27.34 11.10
N ALA A 83 18.32 -27.82 11.45
CA ALA A 83 17.85 -29.16 11.11
C ALA A 83 17.48 -29.30 9.62
N GLY A 84 16.94 -28.22 9.05
CA GLY A 84 16.36 -28.17 7.71
C GLY A 84 15.09 -29.01 7.55
N ILE A 85 14.39 -28.74 6.46
CA ILE A 85 13.16 -29.43 6.07
C ILE A 85 13.35 -29.99 4.68
N SER A 86 13.03 -31.27 4.51
CA SER A 86 13.08 -31.94 3.22
C SER A 86 11.95 -31.45 2.31
N ILE A 87 12.29 -30.74 1.23
CA ILE A 87 11.34 -30.16 0.28
C ILE A 87 11.77 -30.56 -1.13
N SER A 88 10.98 -31.42 -1.78
CA SER A 88 11.26 -31.89 -3.14
C SER A 88 10.88 -30.91 -4.24
N ASN A 89 9.96 -29.98 -3.96
CA ASN A 89 9.54 -28.95 -4.89
C ASN A 89 9.14 -27.68 -4.12
N ILE A 90 9.98 -26.65 -4.23
CA ILE A 90 9.82 -25.37 -3.53
C ILE A 90 8.53 -24.66 -3.95
N ASP A 91 8.28 -24.54 -5.26
CA ASP A 91 7.12 -23.82 -5.80
C ASP A 91 5.80 -24.40 -5.30
N ARG A 92 5.68 -25.74 -5.33
CA ARG A 92 4.50 -26.44 -4.83
C ARG A 92 4.35 -26.27 -3.32
N PHE A 93 5.46 -26.34 -2.59
CA PHE A 93 5.45 -26.15 -1.14
C PHE A 93 4.96 -24.74 -0.77
N GLU A 94 5.50 -23.72 -1.43
CA GLU A 94 5.10 -22.33 -1.23
C GLU A 94 3.63 -22.12 -1.59
N LEU A 95 3.19 -22.61 -2.75
CA LEU A 95 1.81 -22.51 -3.20
C LEU A 95 0.83 -23.13 -2.18
N ASP A 96 1.15 -24.32 -1.65
CA ASP A 96 0.32 -24.97 -0.63
C ASP A 96 0.22 -24.13 0.65
N ARG A 97 1.32 -23.52 1.12
CA ARG A 97 1.30 -22.62 2.28
C ARG A 97 0.49 -21.35 2.00
N ARG A 98 0.67 -20.73 0.82
CA ARG A 98 -0.12 -19.54 0.43
C ARG A 98 -1.61 -19.85 0.36
N ASN A 99 -1.99 -21.01 -0.15
CA ASN A 99 -3.37 -21.47 -0.19
C ASN A 99 -3.94 -21.68 1.21
N GLU A 100 -3.16 -22.20 2.16
CA GLU A 100 -3.58 -22.33 3.56
C GLU A 100 -3.87 -20.96 4.21
N LEU A 101 -3.11 -19.92 3.88
CA LEU A 101 -3.30 -18.57 4.41
C LEU A 101 -4.53 -17.86 3.85
N GLN A 102 -5.14 -18.33 2.75
CA GLN A 102 -6.37 -17.75 2.17
C GLN A 102 -7.59 -17.79 3.11
N ALA A 103 -7.55 -18.67 4.12
CA ALA A 103 -8.58 -18.75 5.15
C ALA A 103 -8.48 -17.63 6.20
N ILE A 104 -7.40 -16.85 6.21
CA ILE A 104 -7.26 -15.71 7.11
C ILE A 104 -8.18 -14.56 6.64
N ARG A 105 -8.80 -13.89 7.59
CA ARG A 105 -9.65 -12.70 7.40
C ARG A 105 -9.02 -11.50 8.11
N PRO A 106 -9.34 -10.25 7.71
CA PRO A 106 -10.25 -9.86 6.62
C PRO A 106 -9.65 -10.06 5.22
N THR A 107 -8.33 -10.04 5.11
CA THR A 107 -7.57 -10.39 3.91
C THR A 107 -6.36 -11.23 4.30
N VAL A 108 -5.71 -11.87 3.32
CA VAL A 108 -4.46 -12.59 3.56
C VAL A 108 -3.38 -11.59 3.99
N PRO A 109 -2.67 -11.83 5.12
CA PRO A 109 -1.51 -11.04 5.51
C PRO A 109 -0.41 -11.06 4.43
N GLU A 110 0.36 -9.98 4.35
CA GLU A 110 1.54 -9.95 3.49
C GLU A 110 2.65 -10.81 4.09
N VAL A 111 3.01 -11.89 3.37
CA VAL A 111 4.02 -12.87 3.78
C VAL A 111 4.96 -13.16 2.62
N ASP A 112 6.24 -12.87 2.84
CA ASP A 112 7.34 -13.25 1.95
C ASP A 112 7.96 -14.58 2.41
N PHE A 113 8.34 -15.42 1.44
CA PHE A 113 9.02 -16.69 1.68
C PHE A 113 10.45 -16.62 1.18
N SER A 114 11.38 -17.17 1.94
CA SER A 114 12.77 -17.38 1.53
C SER A 114 13.17 -18.83 1.83
N PHE A 115 13.76 -19.50 0.84
CA PHE A 115 14.18 -20.91 0.92
C PHE A 115 15.69 -20.98 0.88
N ILE A 116 16.30 -21.24 2.03
CA ILE A 116 17.75 -21.24 2.20
C ILE A 116 18.22 -22.70 2.22
N SER A 117 18.86 -23.14 1.14
CA SER A 117 19.40 -24.50 1.05
C SER A 117 20.55 -24.69 2.03
N ILE A 118 20.46 -25.71 2.89
CA ILE A 118 21.53 -26.09 3.83
C ILE A 118 22.24 -27.38 3.42
N GLN A 119 21.56 -28.23 2.65
CA GLN A 119 22.06 -29.48 2.08
C GLN A 119 21.10 -29.89 0.94
N ASP A 120 21.49 -30.83 0.08
CA ASP A 120 20.64 -31.42 -0.95
C ASP A 120 19.21 -31.70 -0.43
N ASP A 121 18.23 -31.08 -1.09
CA ASP A 121 16.79 -31.13 -0.78
C ASP A 121 16.37 -30.71 0.65
N LYS A 122 17.28 -30.14 1.46
CA LYS A 122 16.99 -29.61 2.80
C LYS A 122 17.11 -28.10 2.84
N TYR A 123 16.05 -27.47 3.34
CA TYR A 123 15.94 -26.01 3.39
C TYR A 123 15.57 -25.53 4.78
N VAL A 124 16.13 -24.39 5.16
CA VAL A 124 15.49 -23.51 6.15
C VAL A 124 14.50 -22.63 5.38
N VAL A 125 13.24 -22.65 5.78
CA VAL A 125 12.21 -21.80 5.19
C VAL A 125 11.94 -20.65 6.14
N VAL A 126 12.19 -19.43 5.68
CA VAL A 126 11.94 -18.23 6.48
C VAL A 126 10.71 -17.54 5.94
N LEU A 127 9.73 -17.31 6.81
CA LEU A 127 8.58 -16.47 6.52
C LEU A 127 8.83 -15.10 7.13
N HIS A 128 8.78 -14.06 6.32
CA HIS A 128 8.72 -12.68 6.80
C HIS A 128 7.28 -12.18 6.72
N ILE A 129 6.70 -11.91 7.89
CA ILE A 129 5.31 -11.50 8.04
C ILE A 129 5.31 -10.01 8.35
N GLN A 130 4.70 -9.21 7.48
CA GLN A 130 4.60 -7.78 7.70
C GLN A 130 3.60 -7.47 8.83
N ARG A 131 3.78 -6.31 9.47
CA ARG A 131 2.75 -5.78 10.38
C ARG A 131 1.45 -5.60 9.58
N GLY A 132 0.38 -6.19 10.09
CA GLY A 132 -0.92 -6.13 9.46
C GLY A 132 -1.54 -4.72 9.50
N LEU A 133 -2.15 -4.31 8.38
CA LEU A 133 -2.84 -3.03 8.26
C LEU A 133 -4.34 -3.15 8.59
N TYR A 134 -4.94 -4.30 8.31
CA TYR A 134 -6.38 -4.55 8.49
C TYR A 134 -6.68 -5.35 9.76
N LYS A 135 -6.01 -5.00 10.86
CA LYS A 135 -6.20 -5.68 12.14
C LYS A 135 -7.66 -5.55 12.62
N PRO A 136 -8.18 -6.53 13.37
CA PRO A 136 -7.53 -7.78 13.71
C PRO A 136 -7.65 -8.81 12.57
N TYR A 137 -6.54 -9.50 12.29
CA TYR A 137 -6.51 -10.70 11.47
C TYR A 137 -7.00 -11.88 12.28
N ILE A 138 -7.87 -12.70 11.70
CA ILE A 138 -8.53 -13.81 12.38
C ILE A 138 -8.48 -15.07 11.54
N THR A 139 -8.59 -16.20 12.23
CA THR A 139 -8.88 -17.49 11.64
C THR A 139 -10.29 -17.92 12.02
N GLU A 140 -10.99 -18.53 11.07
CA GLU A 140 -12.26 -19.18 11.31
C GLU A 140 -12.02 -20.69 11.38
N GLU A 141 -12.45 -21.30 12.49
CA GLU A 141 -12.50 -22.74 12.66
C GLU A 141 -13.92 -23.26 12.35
N PRO A 142 -14.11 -24.58 12.17
CA PRO A 142 -15.43 -25.16 11.97
C PRO A 142 -16.46 -24.66 12.98
N GLU A 143 -17.73 -24.62 12.57
CA GLU A 143 -18.86 -24.17 13.42
C GLU A 143 -18.87 -22.66 13.73
N GLY A 144 -18.08 -21.86 13.00
CA GLY A 144 -18.11 -20.40 13.08
C GLY A 144 -17.35 -19.82 14.29
N GLN A 145 -16.38 -20.57 14.82
CA GLN A 145 -15.53 -20.10 15.91
C GLN A 145 -14.40 -19.23 15.36
N PHE A 146 -14.37 -17.96 15.76
CA PHE A 146 -13.33 -17.01 15.38
C PHE A 146 -12.23 -16.94 16.43
N HIS A 147 -10.99 -17.12 16.00
CA HIS A 147 -9.84 -16.99 16.89
C HIS A 147 -9.04 -15.72 16.58
N PHE A 148 -8.80 -14.94 17.63
CA PHE A 148 -8.04 -13.71 17.61
C PHE A 148 -6.75 -13.95 18.37
N TYR A 149 -5.62 -14.03 17.66
CA TYR A 149 -4.32 -14.24 18.27
C TYR A 149 -3.41 -13.04 18.04
N ILE A 150 -2.58 -12.74 19.03
CA ILE A 150 -1.53 -11.71 18.96
C ILE A 150 -0.24 -12.28 19.57
N ARG A 151 0.90 -11.83 19.08
CA ARG A 151 2.20 -12.20 19.63
C ARG A 151 2.61 -11.24 20.75
N HIS A 152 2.94 -11.81 21.91
CA HIS A 152 3.52 -11.12 23.07
C HIS A 152 4.72 -11.91 23.57
N GLY A 153 5.89 -11.29 23.55
CA GLY A 153 7.15 -11.99 23.80
C GLY A 153 7.37 -13.07 22.75
N ASN A 154 7.79 -14.24 23.24
CA ASN A 154 7.96 -15.45 22.45
C ASN A 154 6.69 -16.33 22.39
N LYS A 155 5.50 -15.77 22.68
CA LYS A 155 4.26 -16.55 22.73
C LYS A 155 3.17 -15.96 21.85
N LYS A 156 2.47 -16.86 21.17
CA LYS A 156 1.14 -16.62 20.63
C LYS A 156 0.13 -16.66 21.78
N GLN A 157 -0.70 -15.63 21.91
CA GLN A 157 -1.72 -15.52 22.93
C GLN A 157 -3.06 -15.08 22.33
N ALA A 158 -4.17 -15.46 22.96
CA ALA A 158 -5.47 -14.94 22.58
C ALA A 158 -5.52 -13.43 22.87
N MET A 159 -6.04 -12.65 21.94
CA MET A 159 -6.24 -11.21 22.12
C MET A 159 -7.25 -10.97 23.25
N SER A 160 -6.94 -10.01 24.12
CA SER A 160 -7.87 -9.48 25.10
C SER A 160 -9.01 -8.72 24.43
N TYR A 161 -10.12 -8.53 25.15
CA TYR A 161 -11.23 -7.69 24.69
C TYR A 161 -10.76 -6.30 24.22
N THR A 162 -9.84 -5.67 24.96
CA THR A 162 -9.30 -4.35 24.62
C THR A 162 -8.52 -4.37 23.32
N GLU A 163 -7.70 -5.39 23.08
CA GLU A 163 -6.95 -5.52 21.83
C GLU A 163 -7.86 -5.81 20.64
N ILE A 164 -8.88 -6.66 20.81
CA ILE A 164 -9.89 -6.93 19.77
C ILE A 164 -10.63 -5.63 19.44
N ARG A 165 -11.13 -4.92 20.45
CA ARG A 165 -11.84 -3.65 20.29
C ARG A 165 -10.96 -2.62 19.58
N ASN A 166 -9.72 -2.44 20.02
CA ASN A 166 -8.79 -1.49 19.41
C ASN A 166 -8.41 -1.90 17.98
N GLY A 167 -8.26 -3.19 17.71
CA GLY A 167 -8.07 -3.71 16.35
C GLY A 167 -9.17 -3.23 15.42
N PHE A 168 -10.44 -3.49 15.78
CA PHE A 168 -11.57 -3.07 14.96
C PHE A 168 -11.71 -1.55 14.85
N LEU A 169 -11.44 -0.81 15.92
CA LEU A 169 -11.46 0.66 15.91
C LEU A 169 -10.41 1.23 14.96
N ASN A 170 -9.19 0.69 14.96
CA ASN A 170 -8.12 1.15 14.07
C ASN A 170 -8.49 0.96 12.58
N ALA A 171 -9.17 -0.14 12.23
CA ALA A 171 -9.65 -0.35 10.86
C ALA A 171 -10.73 0.67 10.44
N ALA A 172 -11.64 1.02 11.35
CA ALA A 172 -12.66 2.05 11.10
C ALA A 172 -12.07 3.48 11.07
N MET A 173 -11.03 3.73 11.88
CA MET A 173 -10.36 5.03 11.95
C MET A 173 -9.66 5.39 10.65
N LEU A 174 -9.02 4.42 9.95
CA LEU A 174 -8.29 4.73 8.72
C LEU A 174 -9.17 5.37 7.64
N SER A 175 -10.39 4.86 7.45
CA SER A 175 -11.34 5.41 6.46
C SER A 175 -11.78 6.84 6.84
N GLU A 176 -12.11 7.06 8.11
CA GLU A 176 -12.50 8.39 8.58
C GLU A 176 -11.32 9.36 8.61
N ASP A 177 -10.11 8.89 8.92
CA ASP A 177 -8.87 9.64 8.89
C ASP A 177 -8.53 10.10 7.48
N ILE A 178 -8.61 9.21 6.49
CA ILE A 178 -8.45 9.56 5.07
C ILE A 178 -9.50 10.60 4.68
N LYS A 179 -10.76 10.38 5.05
CA LYS A 179 -11.85 11.31 4.72
C LYS A 179 -11.65 12.68 5.35
N SER A 180 -11.22 12.74 6.61
CA SER A 180 -10.92 13.98 7.32
C SER A 180 -9.75 14.72 6.69
N PHE A 181 -8.65 14.02 6.41
CA PHE A 181 -7.48 14.57 5.73
C PHE A 181 -7.86 15.15 4.37
N ARG A 182 -8.57 14.37 3.54
CA ARG A 182 -9.08 14.83 2.22
C ARG A 182 -9.91 16.11 2.34
N LYS A 183 -10.78 16.20 3.36
CA LYS A 183 -11.65 17.35 3.59
C LYS A 183 -10.84 18.60 3.97
N GLU A 184 -9.95 18.49 4.95
CA GLU A 184 -9.09 19.59 5.41
C GLU A 184 -8.26 20.16 4.27
N ARG A 185 -7.57 19.28 3.52
CA ARG A 185 -6.78 19.67 2.36
C ARG A 185 -7.61 20.31 1.26
N LEU A 186 -8.81 19.79 1.00
CA LEU A 186 -9.71 20.36 -0.01
C LEU A 186 -10.15 21.79 0.35
N GLU A 187 -10.40 22.09 1.62
CA GLU A 187 -10.82 23.42 2.08
C GLU A 187 -9.75 24.49 1.81
N GLU A 188 -8.47 24.15 1.96
CA GLU A 188 -7.35 25.03 1.61
C GLU A 188 -7.37 25.40 0.12
N HIS A 189 -7.54 24.41 -0.77
CA HIS A 189 -7.54 24.66 -2.22
C HIS A 189 -8.82 25.33 -2.73
N ILE A 190 -9.99 25.03 -2.15
CA ILE A 190 -11.26 25.66 -2.56
C ILE A 190 -11.21 27.17 -2.35
N THR A 191 -10.61 27.62 -1.25
CA THR A 191 -10.54 29.06 -0.91
C THR A 191 -9.68 29.82 -1.91
N GLU A 192 -8.67 29.17 -2.50
CA GLU A 192 -7.77 29.75 -3.49
C GLU A 192 -8.22 29.54 -4.95
N ALA A 193 -9.17 28.64 -5.20
CA ALA A 193 -9.50 28.16 -6.53
C ALA A 193 -10.19 29.22 -7.39
N LYS A 194 -9.58 29.53 -8.54
CA LYS A 194 -10.15 30.42 -9.58
C LYS A 194 -10.66 29.68 -10.80
N LYS A 195 -10.32 28.40 -10.94
CA LYS A 195 -10.64 27.53 -12.07
C LYS A 195 -11.13 26.18 -11.55
N PRO A 196 -11.88 25.41 -12.36
CA PRO A 196 -12.13 24.01 -12.06
C PRO A 196 -10.83 23.23 -11.96
N PHE A 197 -10.74 22.30 -11.01
CA PHE A 197 -9.51 21.58 -10.72
C PHE A 197 -9.80 20.16 -10.23
N ALA A 198 -8.76 19.32 -10.28
CA ALA A 198 -8.69 18.07 -9.56
C ALA A 198 -7.64 18.15 -8.46
N LEU A 199 -7.93 17.52 -7.33
CA LEU A 199 -7.01 17.26 -6.23
C LEU A 199 -6.84 15.75 -6.13
N VAL A 200 -5.62 15.27 -6.39
CA VAL A 200 -5.23 13.87 -6.30
C VAL A 200 -4.36 13.69 -5.07
N GLN A 201 -4.71 12.75 -4.21
CA GLN A 201 -3.96 12.43 -3.00
C GLN A 201 -3.69 10.93 -2.98
N ILE A 202 -2.44 10.53 -2.88
CA ILE A 202 -2.03 9.14 -2.70
C ILE A 202 -1.60 9.01 -1.24
N ILE A 203 -2.47 8.38 -0.44
CA ILE A 203 -2.36 8.36 1.02
C ILE A 203 -1.97 6.96 1.48
N PRO A 204 -0.83 6.77 2.16
CA PRO A 204 -0.44 5.48 2.71
C PRO A 204 -1.36 5.09 3.87
N ALA A 205 -1.66 3.80 4.03
CA ALA A 205 -2.40 3.28 5.18
C ALA A 205 -1.74 3.62 6.53
N THR A 206 -0.44 3.93 6.50
CA THR A 206 0.39 4.27 7.67
C THR A 206 0.53 5.78 7.92
N PHE A 207 -0.14 6.66 7.17
CA PHE A 207 0.09 8.12 7.22
C PHE A 207 -0.16 8.79 8.59
N ARG A 208 -0.84 8.13 9.53
CA ARG A 208 -1.02 8.64 10.90
C ARG A 208 0.13 8.27 11.84
N SER A 209 0.87 7.21 11.54
CA SER A 209 1.93 6.67 12.38
C SER A 209 3.33 6.88 11.81
N ASP A 210 3.45 6.99 10.49
CA ASP A 210 4.72 7.13 9.82
C ASP A 210 5.19 8.58 9.78
N TYR A 211 6.49 8.76 9.97
CA TYR A 211 7.20 9.99 9.68
C TYR A 211 8.44 9.68 8.84
N VAL A 212 8.63 10.48 7.79
CA VAL A 212 9.72 10.44 6.82
C VAL A 212 10.13 11.90 6.61
N PRO A 213 11.35 12.31 6.97
CA PRO A 213 11.79 13.69 6.77
C PRO A 213 12.10 13.92 5.28
N MET A 214 11.07 14.15 4.48
CA MET A 214 11.14 14.12 3.00
C MET A 214 12.16 15.12 2.45
N TYR A 215 12.26 16.31 3.05
CA TYR A 215 13.23 17.31 2.63
C TYR A 215 14.68 16.88 2.90
N ASP A 216 14.94 16.27 4.06
CA ASP A 216 16.28 15.78 4.38
C ASP A 216 16.66 14.62 3.47
N MET A 217 15.71 13.71 3.17
CA MET A 217 15.93 12.63 2.20
C MET A 217 16.29 13.14 0.81
N TYR A 218 15.63 14.22 0.35
CA TYR A 218 15.96 14.89 -0.90
C TYR A 218 17.33 15.56 -0.85
N ARG A 219 17.60 16.38 0.17
CA ARG A 219 18.86 17.10 0.33
C ARG A 219 20.07 16.16 0.41
N GLU A 220 19.89 14.99 1.02
CA GLU A 220 20.93 13.95 1.12
C GLU A 220 21.07 13.10 -0.15
N GLY A 221 20.26 13.34 -1.19
CA GLY A 221 20.29 12.59 -2.44
C GLY A 221 19.73 11.17 -2.35
N LYS A 222 19.02 10.84 -1.26
CA LYS A 222 18.37 9.52 -1.07
C LYS A 222 17.09 9.40 -1.89
N LEU A 223 16.39 10.52 -2.08
CA LEU A 223 15.24 10.63 -2.98
C LEU A 223 15.52 11.74 -3.99
N ASP A 224 15.42 11.41 -5.26
CA ASP A 224 15.51 12.39 -6.35
C ASP A 224 14.10 12.72 -6.80
N PHE A 225 13.52 13.81 -6.28
CA PHE A 225 12.15 14.18 -6.62
C PHE A 225 12.02 14.66 -8.06
N ASP A 226 13.06 15.28 -8.62
CA ASP A 226 13.09 15.76 -10.00
C ASP A 226 12.95 14.58 -10.99
N ASP A 227 13.57 13.44 -10.69
CA ASP A 227 13.40 12.18 -11.43
C ASP A 227 12.03 11.53 -11.17
N LEU A 228 11.63 11.43 -9.89
CA LEU A 228 10.41 10.72 -9.47
C LEU A 228 9.11 11.38 -9.96
N PHE A 229 9.07 12.71 -10.01
CA PHE A 229 7.89 13.51 -10.36
C PHE A 229 8.18 14.45 -11.54
N ASN A 230 8.99 13.95 -12.47
CA ASN A 230 9.33 14.67 -13.69
C ASN A 230 8.06 15.11 -14.42
N GLY A 231 8.03 16.38 -14.83
CA GLY A 231 6.87 16.99 -15.47
C GLY A 231 5.92 17.68 -14.50
N MET A 232 5.99 17.41 -13.19
CA MET A 232 5.16 18.05 -12.15
C MET A 232 5.91 19.08 -11.30
N ILE A 233 7.24 19.01 -11.31
CA ILE A 233 8.11 19.95 -10.63
C ILE A 233 8.42 21.13 -11.56
N ARG A 234 8.22 22.34 -11.06
CA ARG A 234 8.37 23.59 -11.84
C ARG A 234 9.50 24.47 -11.34
N ASP A 235 9.79 24.42 -10.05
CA ASP A 235 10.87 25.14 -9.40
C ASP A 235 11.51 24.23 -8.34
N ARG A 236 12.50 24.75 -7.61
CA ARG A 236 13.23 24.02 -6.57
C ARG A 236 12.29 23.48 -5.47
N ALA A 237 12.70 22.36 -4.87
CA ALA A 237 12.08 21.86 -3.65
C ALA A 237 12.10 22.92 -2.52
N VAL A 238 10.93 23.24 -1.97
CA VAL A 238 10.80 24.17 -0.84
C VAL A 238 10.29 23.40 0.39
N PRO A 239 11.03 23.38 1.50
CA PRO A 239 10.55 22.75 2.72
C PRO A 239 9.44 23.57 3.37
N ASN A 240 8.45 22.89 3.94
CA ASN A 240 7.46 23.47 4.85
C ASN A 240 7.27 22.55 6.07
N VAL A 241 6.37 22.93 6.99
CA VAL A 241 6.12 22.14 8.22
C VAL A 241 5.60 20.74 7.93
N ASP A 242 4.89 20.58 6.81
CA ASP A 242 4.24 19.33 6.43
C ASP A 242 5.15 18.41 5.61
N GLY A 243 6.16 18.94 4.92
CA GLY A 243 7.06 18.19 4.04
C GLY A 243 7.76 19.08 3.01
N VAL A 244 7.62 18.72 1.73
CA VAL A 244 8.25 19.38 0.59
C VAL A 244 7.18 19.82 -0.40
N TYR A 245 7.22 21.09 -0.78
CA TYR A 245 6.32 21.70 -1.74
C TYR A 245 7.11 22.24 -2.95
N PHE A 246 6.49 22.17 -4.14
CA PHE A 246 7.08 22.61 -5.40
C PHE A 246 6.25 23.75 -6.01
N PRO A 247 6.57 25.02 -5.68
CA PRO A 247 5.91 26.18 -6.28
C PRO A 247 6.30 26.39 -7.75
N ASP A 248 5.54 27.21 -8.45
CA ASP A 248 5.97 27.87 -9.68
C ASP A 248 6.02 29.40 -9.50
N TYR A 249 7.19 29.95 -9.19
CA TYR A 249 7.36 31.39 -9.03
C TYR A 249 7.30 32.18 -10.34
N SER A 250 7.45 31.51 -11.49
CA SER A 250 7.30 32.15 -12.81
C SER A 250 5.84 32.45 -13.15
N LYS A 251 4.89 31.76 -12.47
CA LYS A 251 3.44 31.80 -12.70
C LYS A 251 3.00 31.33 -14.08
N LEU A 252 3.89 30.76 -14.89
CA LEU A 252 3.57 30.27 -16.23
C LEU A 252 2.76 28.95 -16.19
N ARG A 253 2.89 28.20 -15.09
CA ARG A 253 2.30 26.89 -14.85
C ARG A 253 1.72 26.73 -13.43
N ASP A 254 1.25 27.82 -12.81
CA ASP A 254 0.53 27.82 -11.50
C ASP A 254 -0.80 27.03 -11.52
N PHE A 255 -1.15 26.42 -12.66
CA PHE A 255 -2.25 25.48 -12.75
C PHE A 255 -1.98 24.18 -11.98
N GLU A 256 -0.71 23.85 -11.72
CA GLU A 256 -0.29 22.60 -11.09
C GLU A 256 0.52 22.84 -9.82
N LYS A 257 0.22 22.10 -8.74
CA LYS A 257 0.86 22.24 -7.43
C LYS A 257 1.09 20.86 -6.81
N LEU A 258 2.37 20.47 -6.65
CA LEU A 258 2.78 19.20 -6.03
C LEU A 258 3.26 19.43 -4.59
N GLN A 259 2.77 18.60 -3.66
CA GLN A 259 3.22 18.53 -2.27
C GLN A 259 3.46 17.09 -1.84
N ILE A 260 4.62 16.84 -1.23
CA ILE A 260 5.02 15.55 -0.67
C ILE A 260 5.13 15.72 0.85
N PHE A 261 4.27 15.03 1.60
CA PHE A 261 4.18 15.14 3.04
C PHE A 261 5.19 14.24 3.75
N ASN A 262 5.61 14.65 4.94
CA ASN A 262 6.46 13.87 5.83
C ASN A 262 5.77 12.60 6.33
N ASN A 263 4.45 12.48 6.21
CA ASN A 263 3.75 11.23 6.48
C ASN A 263 3.69 10.27 5.28
N GLY A 264 4.36 10.60 4.17
CA GLY A 264 4.40 9.80 2.96
C GLY A 264 3.27 10.04 1.96
N THR A 265 2.29 10.89 2.31
CA THR A 265 1.24 11.30 1.37
C THR A 265 1.83 12.12 0.22
N VAL A 266 1.38 11.88 -1.01
CA VAL A 266 1.67 12.72 -2.16
C VAL A 266 0.39 13.37 -2.65
N GLU A 267 0.38 14.70 -2.79
CA GLU A 267 -0.77 15.51 -3.21
C GLU A 267 -0.43 16.31 -4.47
N LEU A 268 -1.28 16.20 -5.48
CA LEU A 268 -1.21 16.99 -6.70
C LEU A 268 -2.54 17.72 -6.91
N LYS A 269 -2.49 19.04 -6.96
CA LYS A 269 -3.60 19.87 -7.46
C LYS A 269 -3.31 20.24 -8.91
N ILE A 270 -4.30 20.12 -9.78
CA ILE A 270 -4.20 20.45 -11.21
C ILE A 270 -5.48 21.13 -11.69
N ASP A 271 -5.36 22.33 -12.27
CA ASP A 271 -6.50 23.00 -12.92
C ASP A 271 -6.82 22.31 -14.24
N PHE A 272 -8.11 22.17 -14.52
CA PHE A 272 -8.57 21.68 -15.80
C PHE A 272 -8.50 22.77 -16.88
N GLU A 273 -8.10 22.34 -18.08
CA GLU A 273 -8.29 23.14 -19.28
C GLU A 273 -9.75 23.11 -19.73
N ILE A 274 -10.26 24.28 -20.11
CA ILE A 274 -11.62 24.46 -20.62
C ILE A 274 -11.52 25.02 -22.04
N ARG A 275 -12.07 24.28 -22.99
CA ARG A 275 -12.18 24.71 -24.38
C ARG A 275 -13.55 25.33 -24.63
N GLU A 276 -13.57 26.53 -25.19
CA GLU A 276 -14.80 27.21 -25.56
C GLU A 276 -15.09 27.03 -27.06
N GLN A 277 -16.34 26.72 -27.40
CA GLN A 277 -16.78 26.56 -28.79
C GLN A 277 -18.12 27.26 -29.01
N ASN A 278 -18.22 28.01 -30.10
CA ASN A 278 -19.49 28.63 -30.47
C ASN A 278 -20.48 27.56 -30.96
N SER A 279 -21.67 27.52 -30.38
CA SER A 279 -22.75 26.65 -30.86
C SER A 279 -23.10 26.98 -32.30
N LYS A 280 -23.38 25.96 -33.12
CA LYS A 280 -23.89 26.10 -34.49
C LYS A 280 -25.36 26.52 -34.56
N SER A 281 -26.03 26.75 -33.42
CA SER A 281 -27.45 27.11 -33.36
C SER A 281 -27.69 28.62 -33.50
N GLN A 282 -28.91 29.01 -33.90
CA GLN A 282 -29.32 30.41 -34.15
C GLN A 282 -29.18 31.35 -32.93
N GLN A 283 -29.02 30.80 -31.73
CA GLN A 283 -28.64 31.54 -30.54
C GLN A 283 -27.16 31.29 -30.28
N LEU A 284 -26.33 32.32 -30.48
CA LEU A 284 -24.88 32.33 -30.21
C LEU A 284 -24.58 32.03 -28.74
N LYS A 285 -24.68 30.76 -28.33
CA LYS A 285 -24.31 30.30 -26.99
C LYS A 285 -22.93 29.66 -27.07
N THR A 286 -21.99 30.18 -26.29
CA THR A 286 -20.67 29.57 -26.13
C THR A 286 -20.80 28.33 -25.24
N GLU A 287 -20.43 27.18 -25.77
CA GLU A 287 -20.36 25.92 -25.03
C GLU A 287 -18.94 25.73 -24.47
N ARG A 288 -18.85 25.23 -23.25
CA ARG A 288 -17.60 25.04 -22.52
C ARG A 288 -17.36 23.55 -22.32
N TYR A 289 -16.22 23.08 -22.78
CA TYR A 289 -15.82 21.68 -22.78
C TYR A 289 -14.65 21.45 -21.84
N LEU A 290 -14.78 20.49 -20.94
CA LEU A 290 -13.73 20.03 -20.04
C LEU A 290 -12.76 19.10 -20.77
N ILE A 291 -11.48 19.44 -20.75
CA ILE A 291 -10.38 18.62 -21.27
C ILE A 291 -9.72 17.86 -20.11
N ILE A 292 -9.52 16.55 -20.26
CA ILE A 292 -8.99 15.70 -19.17
C ILE A 292 -7.78 14.84 -19.57
N PHE A 293 -7.26 14.96 -20.79
CA PHE A 293 -6.16 14.10 -21.25
C PHE A 293 -4.90 14.32 -20.43
N ASP A 294 -4.51 15.58 -20.23
CA ASP A 294 -3.35 15.94 -19.42
C ASP A 294 -3.53 15.46 -17.98
N PHE A 295 -4.71 15.64 -17.40
CA PHE A 295 -5.04 15.13 -16.07
C PHE A 295 -4.84 13.60 -15.96
N VAL A 296 -5.28 12.85 -16.97
CA VAL A 296 -5.17 11.38 -16.97
C VAL A 296 -3.70 10.95 -17.04
N GLU A 297 -2.87 11.62 -17.83
CA GLU A 297 -1.44 11.33 -17.89
C GLU A 297 -0.73 11.71 -16.59
N GLU A 298 -1.00 12.88 -16.01
CA GLU A 298 -0.42 13.29 -14.74
C GLU A 298 -0.83 12.37 -13.58
N LEU A 299 -2.09 11.91 -13.56
CA LEU A 299 -2.54 10.92 -12.57
C LEU A 299 -1.72 9.62 -12.64
N LYS A 300 -1.41 9.12 -13.84
CA LYS A 300 -0.57 7.92 -14.03
C LYS A 300 0.84 8.17 -13.50
N ASN A 301 1.44 9.27 -13.93
CA ASN A 301 2.80 9.63 -13.57
C ASN A 301 2.93 9.80 -12.05
N LEU A 302 1.92 10.36 -11.39
CA LEU A 302 1.92 10.60 -9.95
C LEU A 302 1.95 9.27 -9.18
N ILE A 303 1.14 8.30 -9.62
CA ILE A 303 1.08 6.97 -9.02
C ILE A 303 2.38 6.20 -9.26
N TYR A 304 2.95 6.25 -10.47
CA TYR A 304 4.24 5.61 -10.76
C TYR A 304 5.40 6.26 -10.00
N GLY A 305 5.46 7.59 -9.93
CA GLY A 305 6.45 8.32 -9.15
C GLY A 305 6.37 7.97 -7.67
N THR A 306 5.15 7.89 -7.12
CA THR A 306 4.93 7.48 -5.73
C THR A 306 5.34 6.03 -5.49
N SER A 307 5.04 5.11 -6.42
CA SER A 307 5.47 3.72 -6.34
C SER A 307 6.99 3.59 -6.33
N THR A 308 7.67 4.27 -7.26
CA THR A 308 9.14 4.29 -7.34
C THR A 308 9.75 4.90 -6.09
N MET A 309 9.15 5.96 -5.54
CA MET A 309 9.56 6.55 -4.26
C MET A 309 9.48 5.52 -3.13
N TYR A 310 8.39 4.78 -3.01
CA TYR A 310 8.20 3.76 -1.97
C TYR A 310 9.09 2.52 -2.15
N GLN A 311 9.43 2.17 -3.40
CA GLN A 311 10.46 1.17 -3.70
C GLN A 311 11.84 1.63 -3.16
N LYS A 312 12.25 2.88 -3.43
CA LYS A 312 13.50 3.46 -2.91
C LYS A 312 13.52 3.55 -1.38
N LEU A 313 12.36 3.80 -0.76
CA LEU A 313 12.21 3.81 0.71
C LEU A 313 12.25 2.41 1.34
N GLY A 314 12.13 1.33 0.54
CA GLY A 314 12.02 -0.03 1.06
C GLY A 314 10.76 -0.26 1.91
N ARG A 315 9.68 0.49 1.65
CA ARG A 315 8.42 0.40 2.40
C ARG A 315 7.31 -0.18 1.53
N SER A 316 6.82 -1.36 1.91
CA SER A 316 5.58 -1.93 1.37
C SER A 316 4.40 -1.47 2.25
N THR A 317 3.38 -0.88 1.63
CA THR A 317 2.16 -0.46 2.33
C THR A 317 1.00 -0.37 1.34
N ALA A 318 -0.22 -0.50 1.87
CA ALA A 318 -1.41 -0.18 1.11
C ALA A 318 -1.53 1.33 0.91
N MET A 319 -1.95 1.73 -0.29
CA MET A 319 -2.10 3.11 -0.70
C MET A 319 -3.53 3.37 -1.17
N TYR A 320 -4.05 4.53 -0.80
CA TYR A 320 -5.38 4.98 -1.20
C TYR A 320 -5.24 6.15 -2.15
N VAL A 321 -5.50 5.91 -3.43
CA VAL A 321 -5.56 6.95 -4.45
C VAL A 321 -6.92 7.62 -4.37
N CYS A 322 -6.92 8.90 -4.00
CA CYS A 322 -8.10 9.70 -3.75
C CYS A 322 -8.16 10.84 -4.77
N VAL A 323 -9.19 10.83 -5.61
CA VAL A 323 -9.43 11.91 -6.59
C VAL A 323 -10.64 12.74 -6.16
N THR A 324 -10.47 14.05 -6.09
CA THR A 324 -11.56 15.02 -5.85
C THR A 324 -11.60 16.02 -6.98
N ILE A 325 -12.78 16.24 -7.57
CA ILE A 325 -12.97 17.15 -8.71
C ILE A 325 -13.90 18.28 -8.29
N VAL A 326 -13.53 19.53 -8.60
CA VAL A 326 -14.26 20.73 -8.19
C VAL A 326 -14.46 21.68 -9.37
N GLY A 327 -15.63 22.32 -9.45
CA GLY A 327 -15.88 23.42 -10.40
C GLY A 327 -16.38 22.97 -11.78
N CYS A 328 -16.59 21.67 -12.00
CA CYS A 328 -16.85 21.13 -13.33
C CYS A 328 -18.33 21.04 -13.71
N LYS A 329 -19.28 21.37 -12.81
CA LYS A 329 -20.72 21.22 -13.06
C LYS A 329 -21.15 21.90 -14.36
N ASP A 330 -22.02 21.25 -15.12
CA ASP A 330 -22.61 21.72 -16.38
C ASP A 330 -21.62 21.89 -17.55
N LEU A 331 -20.32 21.65 -17.35
CA LEU A 331 -19.35 21.55 -18.44
C LEU A 331 -19.60 20.27 -19.24
N TRP A 332 -19.47 20.38 -20.56
CA TRP A 332 -19.50 19.21 -21.44
C TRP A 332 -18.18 18.44 -21.32
N ASN A 333 -18.20 17.11 -21.25
CA ASN A 333 -16.95 16.36 -21.43
C ASN A 333 -16.52 16.38 -22.90
N TYR A 334 -15.26 16.71 -23.14
CA TYR A 334 -14.69 16.61 -24.47
C TYR A 334 -14.40 15.14 -24.82
N THR A 335 -14.93 14.69 -25.95
CA THR A 335 -14.57 13.40 -26.55
C THR A 335 -14.16 13.64 -28.00
N ALA A 336 -12.96 13.16 -28.39
CA ALA A 336 -12.46 13.35 -29.76
C ALA A 336 -13.36 12.68 -30.82
N ASN A 337 -14.10 11.63 -30.44
CA ASN A 337 -14.99 10.84 -31.31
C ASN A 337 -16.45 10.91 -30.84
N ALA A 338 -17.07 12.09 -30.92
CA ALA A 338 -18.39 12.44 -30.38
C ALA A 338 -19.61 11.85 -31.13
N TYR A 339 -19.61 10.55 -31.44
CA TYR A 339 -20.74 9.88 -32.13
C TYR A 339 -21.33 8.73 -31.30
N GLY A 340 -22.65 8.56 -31.37
CA GLY A 340 -23.37 7.44 -30.72
C GLY A 340 -23.19 7.42 -29.19
N ALA A 341 -22.73 6.29 -28.65
CA ALA A 341 -22.49 6.13 -27.22
C ALA A 341 -21.41 7.07 -26.65
N ASN A 342 -20.62 7.73 -27.50
CA ASN A 342 -19.58 8.70 -27.14
C ASN A 342 -20.07 10.15 -27.16
N THR A 343 -21.38 10.38 -27.32
CA THR A 343 -21.95 11.73 -27.29
C THR A 343 -21.55 12.42 -25.97
N PRO A 344 -21.00 13.64 -26.03
CA PRO A 344 -20.65 14.42 -24.85
C PRO A 344 -21.80 14.47 -23.85
N THR A 345 -21.50 14.28 -22.58
CA THR A 345 -22.46 14.49 -21.49
C THR A 345 -22.01 15.68 -20.64
N LYS A 346 -22.86 16.12 -19.71
CA LYS A 346 -22.52 17.17 -18.77
C LYS A 346 -22.21 16.59 -17.40
N VAL A 347 -21.22 17.18 -16.74
CA VAL A 347 -20.91 16.85 -15.35
C VAL A 347 -22.07 17.29 -14.45
N ASP A 348 -22.51 16.40 -13.57
CA ASP A 348 -23.79 16.52 -12.85
C ASP A 348 -23.71 17.36 -11.55
N ARG A 349 -22.52 17.49 -10.96
CA ARG A 349 -22.31 18.17 -9.67
C ARG A 349 -21.00 18.95 -9.63
N ASN A 350 -20.91 19.90 -8.71
CA ASN A 350 -19.79 20.82 -8.63
C ASN A 350 -18.61 20.31 -7.80
N GLN A 351 -18.86 19.35 -6.91
CA GLN A 351 -17.85 18.71 -6.07
C GLN A 351 -18.07 17.19 -6.15
N ILE A 352 -17.09 16.48 -6.68
CA ILE A 352 -17.12 15.04 -6.83
C ILE A 352 -15.97 14.46 -6.03
N VAL A 353 -16.31 13.80 -4.93
CA VAL A 353 -15.35 13.07 -4.08
C VAL A 353 -15.37 11.62 -4.54
N CYS A 354 -14.39 11.20 -5.33
CA CYS A 354 -14.36 9.83 -5.84
C CYS A 354 -14.07 8.86 -4.68
N MET A 355 -14.63 7.65 -4.80
CA MET A 355 -14.30 6.55 -3.89
C MET A 355 -12.79 6.27 -3.98
N PRO A 356 -12.08 6.15 -2.84
CA PRO A 356 -10.67 5.79 -2.86
C PRO A 356 -10.43 4.48 -3.59
N ILE A 357 -9.42 4.45 -4.45
CA ILE A 357 -8.92 3.20 -5.04
C ILE A 357 -7.75 2.71 -4.20
N GLU A 358 -7.86 1.47 -3.73
CA GLU A 358 -6.85 0.82 -2.92
C GLU A 358 -5.86 0.06 -3.81
N ILE A 359 -4.57 0.33 -3.61
CA ILE A 359 -3.45 -0.48 -4.10
C ILE A 359 -2.86 -1.16 -2.88
N ARG A 360 -3.03 -2.48 -2.73
CA ARG A 360 -2.70 -3.17 -1.45
C ARG A 360 -1.20 -3.23 -1.19
N ASN A 361 -0.41 -3.31 -2.24
CA ASN A 361 1.04 -3.15 -2.17
C ASN A 361 1.50 -2.19 -3.28
N ILE A 362 1.96 -1.00 -2.89
CA ILE A 362 2.43 0.02 -3.83
C ILE A 362 3.75 -0.34 -4.54
N GLN A 363 4.49 -1.34 -4.06
CA GLN A 363 5.71 -1.84 -4.70
C GLN A 363 5.42 -2.94 -5.75
N ASP A 364 4.19 -3.45 -5.82
CA ASP A 364 3.77 -4.47 -6.79
C ASP A 364 3.33 -3.80 -8.11
N ASP A 365 4.14 -3.96 -9.15
CA ASP A 365 3.89 -3.34 -10.46
C ASP A 365 2.54 -3.74 -11.09
N GLN A 366 2.05 -4.96 -10.85
CA GLN A 366 0.76 -5.39 -11.39
C GLN A 366 -0.37 -4.67 -10.66
N GLN A 367 -0.33 -4.62 -9.33
CA GLN A 367 -1.34 -3.92 -8.55
C GLN A 367 -1.33 -2.41 -8.82
N VAL A 368 -0.16 -1.82 -9.06
CA VAL A 368 -0.03 -0.41 -9.47
C VAL A 368 -0.72 -0.17 -10.82
N ARG A 369 -0.46 -1.02 -11.83
CA ARG A 369 -1.13 -0.91 -13.14
C ARG A 369 -2.65 -1.03 -13.03
N GLU A 370 -3.15 -2.04 -12.32
CA GLU A 370 -4.58 -2.23 -12.09
C GLU A 370 -5.20 -1.05 -11.32
N GLY A 371 -4.50 -0.54 -10.31
CA GLY A 371 -4.88 0.65 -9.55
C GLY A 371 -5.03 1.88 -10.42
N ILE A 372 -4.07 2.14 -11.31
CA ILE A 372 -4.10 3.23 -12.29
C ILE A 372 -5.33 3.13 -13.19
N GLU A 373 -5.56 1.96 -13.80
CA GLU A 373 -6.71 1.74 -14.69
C GLU A 373 -8.04 1.97 -13.96
N ASN A 374 -8.15 1.47 -12.72
CA ASN A 374 -9.32 1.67 -11.87
C ASN A 374 -9.53 3.16 -11.52
N CYS A 375 -8.48 3.91 -11.20
CA CYS A 375 -8.55 5.35 -10.92
C CYS A 375 -9.03 6.15 -12.14
N ILE A 376 -8.48 5.86 -13.32
CA ILE A 376 -8.87 6.51 -14.57
C ILE A 376 -10.33 6.21 -14.88
N ARG A 377 -10.74 4.94 -14.78
CA ARG A 377 -12.13 4.53 -15.03
C ARG A 377 -13.09 5.23 -14.08
N MET A 378 -12.80 5.26 -12.78
CA MET A 378 -13.65 5.95 -11.79
C MET A 378 -13.72 7.45 -12.03
N THR A 379 -12.60 8.10 -12.36
CA THR A 379 -12.58 9.53 -12.68
C THR A 379 -13.45 9.84 -13.90
N LYS A 380 -13.32 9.03 -14.97
CA LYS A 380 -14.16 9.16 -16.16
C LYS A 380 -15.65 9.02 -15.84
N TYR A 381 -16.03 8.00 -15.06
CA TYR A 381 -17.42 7.79 -14.66
C TYR A 381 -17.95 8.95 -13.83
N SER A 382 -17.15 9.48 -12.90
CA SER A 382 -17.46 10.67 -12.11
C SER A 382 -17.70 11.91 -12.97
N LEU A 383 -17.08 12.00 -14.14
CA LEU A 383 -17.26 13.09 -15.12
C LEU A 383 -18.32 12.81 -16.19
N GLY A 384 -19.06 11.68 -16.07
CA GLY A 384 -20.06 11.26 -17.05
C GLY A 384 -19.49 10.70 -18.36
N ILE A 385 -18.18 10.39 -18.39
CA ILE A 385 -17.47 9.83 -19.55
C ILE A 385 -17.58 8.31 -19.53
N ARG A 386 -18.12 7.72 -20.60
CA ARG A 386 -18.49 6.29 -20.66
C ARG A 386 -17.38 5.36 -21.17
N LYS A 387 -16.32 5.90 -21.79
CA LYS A 387 -15.19 5.15 -22.37
C LYS A 387 -13.86 5.70 -21.91
#